data_AF-A0A7C3UDL1-F1
#
_entry.id   AF-A0A7C3UDL1-F1
#
_cell.length_a   1.000
_cell.length_b   1.000
_cell.length_c   1.000
_cell.angle_alpha   90.00
_cell.angle_beta   90.00
_cell.angle_gamma   90.00
#
_symmetry.space_group_name_H-M   'P 1'
#
loop_
_entity.id
_entity.type
_entity.pdbx_description
1 polymer ?
#
loop_
_entity_poly.entity_id
_entity_poly.type
_entity_poly.pdbx_seq_one_letter_code
_entity_poly.pdbx_strand_id
1 'polypeptide(L)'
;MIKISKEILNEKKVLSALILLTALNMADLITTLIGLRIYEELNIIIKYLYEISPALMIFYKLLLPVVPFVYLFYHLNKEKKSLVETAVANSVYFGILLVTGVYIFVVLHNIFLLVI
;
A
#
# COMPACT_ATOMS: atom_id res chain seq x y z
N MET A 1 34.40 5.27 -12.64
CA MET A 1 33.08 4.67 -12.99
C MET A 1 32.40 4.26 -11.70
N ILE A 2 31.34 4.98 -11.31
CA ILE A 2 30.67 4.84 -10.02
C ILE A 2 29.92 3.50 -9.99
N LYS A 3 30.42 2.55 -9.19
CA LYS A 3 29.80 1.23 -8.90
C LYS A 3 28.57 1.40 -7.97
N ILE A 4 27.58 2.20 -8.36
CA ILE A 4 26.26 2.19 -7.71
C ILE A 4 25.37 1.24 -8.52
N SER A 5 25.53 -0.06 -8.29
CA SER A 5 24.49 -1.03 -8.59
C SER A 5 24.55 -2.17 -7.58
N LYS A 6 24.52 -1.82 -6.28
CA LYS A 6 23.87 -2.70 -5.32
C LYS A 6 22.38 -2.36 -5.42
N GLU A 7 21.62 -3.27 -6.01
CA GLU A 7 20.20 -3.11 -6.32
C GLU A 7 19.42 -2.48 -5.15
N ILE A 8 18.86 -1.30 -5.40
CA ILE A 8 17.91 -0.65 -4.48
C ILE A 8 16.69 -1.56 -4.30
N LEU A 9 16.25 -2.19 -5.39
CA LEU A 9 15.13 -3.11 -5.50
C LEU A 9 15.61 -4.57 -5.41
N ASN A 10 15.24 -5.28 -4.34
CA ASN A 10 15.48 -6.72 -4.20
C ASN A 10 14.19 -7.39 -3.73
N GLU A 11 13.96 -8.64 -4.14
CA GLU A 11 12.82 -9.46 -3.74
C GLU A 11 12.53 -9.41 -2.24
N LYS A 12 13.55 -9.56 -1.37
CA LYS A 12 13.35 -9.50 0.09
C LYS A 12 12.76 -8.16 0.55
N LYS A 13 13.17 -7.05 -0.07
CA LYS A 13 12.70 -5.70 0.26
C LYS A 13 11.30 -5.43 -0.28
N VAL A 14 10.98 -5.96 -1.47
CA VAL A 14 9.64 -5.88 -2.06
C VAL A 14 8.66 -6.71 -1.23
N LEU A 15 9.07 -7.91 -0.80
CA LEU A 15 8.28 -8.77 0.08
C LEU A 15 8.07 -8.12 1.46
N SER A 16 9.10 -7.55 2.07
CA SER A 16 8.94 -6.85 3.36
C SER A 16 8.00 -5.66 3.26
N ALA A 17 8.09 -4.89 2.16
CA ALA A 17 7.19 -3.77 1.91
C ALA A 17 5.74 -4.24 1.68
N LEU A 18 5.53 -5.37 0.97
CA LEU A 18 4.22 -5.98 0.80
C LEU A 18 3.61 -6.37 2.17
N ILE A 19 4.38 -7.08 3.00
CA ILE A 19 3.91 -7.53 4.32
C ILE A 19 3.56 -6.31 5.19
N LEU A 20 4.44 -5.31 5.24
CA LEU A 20 4.21 -4.09 6.03
C LEU A 20 2.97 -3.33 5.55
N LEU A 21 2.85 -3.08 4.24
CA LEU A 21 1.71 -2.34 3.70
C LEU A 21 0.41 -3.12 3.88
N THR A 22 0.43 -4.45 3.72
CA THR A 22 -0.72 -5.31 3.99
C THR A 22 -1.15 -5.24 5.46
N ALA A 23 -0.19 -5.29 6.39
CA ALA A 23 -0.49 -5.18 7.82
C ALA A 23 -1.09 -3.81 8.18
N LEU A 24 -0.51 -2.72 7.67
CA LEU A 24 -1.04 -1.37 7.88
C LEU A 24 -2.44 -1.22 7.28
N ASN A 25 -2.65 -1.75 6.10
CA ASN A 25 -3.93 -1.68 5.41
C ASN A 25 -5.01 -2.54 6.07
N MET A 26 -4.64 -3.67 6.69
CA MET A 26 -5.53 -4.43 7.57
C MET A 26 -5.89 -3.66 8.83
N ALA A 27 -4.92 -3.00 9.48
CA ALA A 27 -5.18 -2.16 10.65
C ALA A 27 -6.10 -0.98 10.30
N ASP A 28 -5.84 -0.30 9.18
CA ASP A 28 -6.70 0.76 8.65
C ASP A 28 -8.11 0.23 8.35
N LEU A 29 -8.25 -0.92 7.69
CA LEU A 29 -9.53 -1.53 7.41
C LEU A 29 -10.33 -1.81 8.69
N ILE A 30 -9.71 -2.41 9.70
CA ILE A 30 -10.35 -2.71 10.98
C ILE A 30 -10.79 -1.42 11.66
N THR A 31 -9.90 -0.43 11.76
CA THR A 31 -10.20 0.84 12.42
C THR A 31 -11.29 1.62 11.68
N THR A 32 -11.32 1.57 10.34
CA THR A 32 -12.39 2.15 9.52
C THR A 32 -13.72 1.45 9.75
N LEU A 33 -13.75 0.11 9.80
CA LEU A 33 -14.99 -0.65 10.02
C LEU A 33 -15.62 -0.36 11.39
N ILE A 34 -14.78 -0.19 12.42
CA ILE A 34 -15.21 0.23 13.75
C ILE A 34 -15.64 1.69 13.72
N GLY A 35 -14.80 2.53 13.10
CA GLY A 35 -14.93 3.98 13.05
C GLY A 35 -16.15 4.50 12.29
N LEU A 36 -16.54 3.86 11.20
CA LEU A 36 -17.74 4.22 10.42
C LEU A 36 -19.05 4.14 11.21
N ARG A 37 -19.05 3.53 12.41
CA ARG A 37 -20.19 3.52 13.33
C ARG A 37 -20.15 4.68 14.35
N ILE A 38 -19.05 5.42 14.42
CA ILE A 38 -18.71 6.35 15.49
C ILE A 38 -18.41 7.75 14.93
N TYR A 39 -17.68 7.83 13.81
CA TYR A 39 -17.28 9.07 13.14
C TYR A 39 -17.47 8.98 11.62
N GLU A 40 -17.46 10.14 10.97
CA GLU A 40 -17.62 10.24 9.53
C GLU A 40 -16.28 9.99 8.81
N GLU A 41 -16.28 9.04 7.87
CA GLU A 41 -15.11 8.73 7.04
C GLU A 41 -14.82 9.86 6.05
N LEU A 42 -13.60 10.42 6.14
CA LEU A 42 -13.14 11.51 5.28
C LEU A 42 -12.89 11.07 3.84
N ASN A 43 -12.53 9.80 3.64
CA ASN A 43 -12.31 9.26 2.31
C ASN A 43 -13.66 8.96 1.63
N ILE A 44 -14.10 9.88 0.77
CA ILE A 44 -15.38 9.80 0.02
C ILE A 44 -15.52 8.48 -0.73
N ILE A 45 -14.45 7.95 -1.33
CA ILE A 45 -14.49 6.68 -2.06
C ILE A 45 -14.77 5.52 -1.10
N ILE A 46 -14.09 5.48 0.04
CA ILE A 46 -14.27 4.43 1.05
C ILE A 46 -15.69 4.49 1.64
N LYS A 47 -16.17 5.69 1.98
CA LYS A 47 -17.55 5.92 2.44
C LYS A 47 -18.57 5.43 1.42
N TYR A 48 -18.43 5.86 0.16
CA TYR A 48 -19.32 5.47 -0.93
C TYR A 48 -19.33 3.94 -1.15
N LEU A 49 -18.16 3.30 -1.14
CA LEU A 49 -18.08 1.84 -1.27
C LEU A 49 -18.76 1.13 -0.09
N TYR A 50 -18.59 1.64 1.13
CA TYR A 50 -19.23 1.07 2.32
C TYR A 50 -20.75 1.17 2.27
N GLU A 51 -21.29 2.31 1.84
CA GLU A 51 -22.73 2.57 1.70
C GLU A 51 -23.39 1.62 0.69
N ILE A 52 -22.69 1.29 -0.41
CA ILE A 52 -23.17 0.26 -1.35
C ILE A 52 -23.07 -1.13 -0.72
N SER A 53 -21.88 -1.50 -0.26
CA SER A 53 -21.61 -2.78 0.38
C SER A 53 -20.27 -2.77 1.14
N PRO A 54 -20.26 -3.09 2.44
CA PRO A 54 -19.02 -3.23 3.20
C PRO A 54 -18.01 -4.20 2.57
N ALA A 55 -18.50 -5.22 1.85
CA ALA A 55 -17.65 -6.17 1.14
C ALA A 55 -16.88 -5.52 -0.03
N LEU A 56 -17.50 -4.58 -0.75
CA LEU A 56 -16.84 -3.84 -1.84
C LEU A 56 -15.72 -2.95 -1.30
N MET A 57 -15.95 -2.28 -0.17
CA MET A 57 -14.92 -1.50 0.52
C MET A 57 -13.74 -2.36 0.96
N ILE A 58 -14.00 -3.52 1.57
CA ILE A 58 -12.97 -4.49 1.96
C ILE A 58 -12.16 -4.93 0.74
N PHE A 59 -12.84 -5.32 -0.34
CA PHE A 59 -12.20 -5.76 -1.57
C PHE A 59 -11.31 -4.67 -2.17
N TYR A 60 -11.82 -3.44 -2.24
CA TYR A 60 -11.07 -2.29 -2.73
C TYR A 60 -9.81 -2.04 -1.88
N LYS A 61 -9.96 -1.97 -0.55
CA LYS A 61 -8.81 -1.75 0.35
C LYS A 61 -7.79 -2.87 0.19
N LEU A 62 -8.20 -4.14 0.11
CA LEU A 62 -7.25 -5.27 0.05
C LEU A 62 -6.54 -5.42 -1.30
N LEU A 63 -7.22 -5.20 -2.43
CA LEU A 63 -6.65 -5.48 -3.76
C LEU A 63 -5.81 -4.34 -4.30
N LEU A 64 -6.22 -3.10 -4.09
CA LEU A 64 -5.55 -1.94 -4.68
C LEU A 64 -4.04 -1.88 -4.34
N PRO A 65 -3.62 -2.16 -3.08
CA PRO A 65 -2.20 -2.12 -2.73
C PRO A 65 -1.42 -3.31 -3.30
N VAL A 66 -2.06 -4.41 -3.69
CA VAL A 66 -1.40 -5.61 -4.23
C VAL A 66 -0.92 -5.39 -5.67
N VAL A 67 -1.66 -4.62 -6.47
CA VAL A 67 -1.35 -4.32 -7.88
C VAL A 67 0.11 -3.87 -8.12
N PRO A 68 0.66 -2.86 -7.42
CA PRO A 68 2.04 -2.44 -7.63
C PRO A 68 3.06 -3.53 -7.26
N PHE A 69 2.77 -4.40 -6.30
CA PHE A 69 3.67 -5.51 -5.97
C PHE A 69 3.67 -6.60 -7.04
N VAL A 70 2.53 -6.90 -7.65
CA VAL A 70 2.47 -7.83 -8.79
C VAL A 70 3.38 -7.33 -9.92
N TYR A 71 3.31 -6.03 -10.22
CA TYR A 71 4.21 -5.41 -11.20
C TYR A 71 5.70 -5.53 -10.80
N LEU A 72 6.04 -5.25 -9.54
CA LEU A 72 7.43 -5.35 -9.06
C LEU A 72 7.96 -6.78 -9.07
N PHE A 73 7.16 -7.77 -8.66
CA PHE A 73 7.56 -9.19 -8.73
C PHE A 73 7.72 -9.66 -10.17
N TYR A 74 6.83 -9.26 -11.08
CA TYR A 74 7.00 -9.54 -12.50
C TYR A 74 8.30 -8.94 -13.03
N HIS A 75 8.60 -7.68 -12.68
CA HIS A 75 9.85 -7.03 -13.07
C HIS A 75 11.08 -7.72 -12.47
N LEU A 76 11.03 -8.17 -11.21
CA LEU A 76 12.15 -8.85 -10.54
C LEU A 76 12.53 -10.16 -11.23
N ASN A 77 11.55 -10.95 -11.68
CA ASN A 77 11.74 -12.26 -12.30
C ASN A 77 12.11 -12.23 -13.79
N LYS A 78 12.19 -11.06 -14.42
CA LYS A 78 12.50 -10.92 -15.85
C LYS A 78 14.01 -11.03 -16.10
N GLU A 79 14.43 -11.91 -17.01
CA GLU A 79 15.86 -12.17 -17.31
C GLU A 79 16.58 -10.97 -17.96
N LYS A 80 15.88 -10.17 -18.77
CA LYS A 80 16.43 -8.99 -19.45
C LYS A 80 15.57 -7.78 -19.15
N LYS A 81 16.20 -6.71 -18.64
CA LYS A 81 15.55 -5.47 -18.21
C LYS A 81 16.22 -4.30 -18.91
N SER A 82 15.42 -3.45 -19.53
CA SER A 82 15.90 -2.18 -20.08
C SER A 82 16.13 -1.16 -18.96
N LEU A 83 16.99 -0.16 -19.21
CA LEU A 83 17.22 0.94 -18.27
C LEU A 83 15.92 1.68 -17.90
N VAL A 84 15.02 1.84 -18.87
CA VAL A 84 13.71 2.48 -18.68
C VAL A 84 12.85 1.66 -17.73
N GLU A 85 12.75 0.34 -17.93
CA GLU A 85 11.99 -0.54 -17.03
C GLU A 85 12.55 -0.52 -15.60
N THR A 86 13.87 -0.51 -15.44
CA THR A 86 14.49 -0.41 -14.11
C THR A 86 14.19 0.93 -13.45
N ALA A 87 14.21 2.04 -14.20
CA ALA A 87 13.84 3.35 -13.68
C ALA A 87 12.38 3.37 -13.21
N VAL A 88 11.45 2.85 -14.04
CA VAL A 88 10.03 2.75 -13.68
C VAL A 88 9.82 1.89 -12.44
N ALA A 89 10.46 0.72 -12.35
CA ALA A 89 10.35 -0.15 -11.18
C ALA A 89 10.85 0.52 -9.90
N ASN A 90 11.97 1.26 -9.97
CA ASN A 90 12.47 2.02 -8.82
C ASN A 90 11.51 3.16 -8.43
N SER A 91 10.90 3.86 -9.40
CA SER A 91 9.89 4.88 -9.14
C SER A 91 8.64 4.29 -8.48
N VAL A 92 8.17 3.12 -8.92
CA VAL A 92 7.06 2.40 -8.29
C VAL A 92 7.41 2.02 -6.85
N TYR A 93 8.59 1.45 -6.62
CA TYR A 93 9.03 1.09 -5.28
C TYR A 93 9.16 2.31 -4.35
N PHE A 94 9.69 3.43 -4.85
CA PHE A 94 9.74 4.68 -4.10
C PHE A 94 8.33 5.21 -3.78
N GLY A 95 7.40 5.13 -4.73
CA GLY A 95 5.99 5.44 -4.52
C GLY A 95 5.37 4.59 -3.40
N ILE A 96 5.64 3.29 -3.37
CA ILE A 96 5.19 2.39 -2.29
C ILE A 96 5.73 2.86 -0.94
N LEU A 97 7.00 3.24 -0.84
CA LEU A 97 7.57 3.73 0.43
C LEU A 97 6.88 5.00 0.91
N LEU A 98 6.59 5.95 0.02
CA LEU A 98 5.86 7.16 0.37
C LEU A 98 4.44 6.85 0.84
N VAL A 99 3.71 6.02 0.09
CA VAL A 99 2.35 5.58 0.45
C VAL A 99 2.35 4.85 1.79
N THR A 100 3.35 4.01 2.06
CA THR A 100 3.52 3.33 3.35
C THR A 100 3.62 4.35 4.49
N GLY A 101 4.42 5.41 4.33
CA GLY A 101 4.54 6.47 5.34
C GLY A 101 3.22 7.19 5.61
N VAL A 102 2.45 7.49 4.56
CA VAL A 102 1.11 8.08 4.69
C VAL A 102 0.14 7.11 5.40
N TYR A 103 0.19 5.82 5.07
CA TYR A 103 -0.65 4.81 5.72
C TYR A 103 -0.37 4.67 7.22
N ILE A 104 0.90 4.76 7.63
CA ILE A 104 1.25 4.78 9.06
C ILE A 104 0.53 5.95 9.76
N PHE A 105 0.55 7.14 9.15
CA PHE A 105 -0.14 8.31 9.71
C PHE A 105 -1.65 8.10 9.79
N VAL A 106 -2.28 7.56 8.74
CA VAL A 106 -3.73 7.29 8.71
C VAL A 106 -4.12 6.28 9.80
N VAL A 107 -3.39 5.17 9.93
CA VAL A 107 -3.65 4.16 10.97
C VAL A 107 -3.54 4.78 12.36
N LEU A 108 -2.49 5.56 12.62
CA LEU A 108 -2.32 6.23 13.91
C LEU A 108 -3.44 7.24 14.20
N HIS A 109 -3.87 7.99 13.17
CA HIS A 109 -4.98 8.93 13.28
C HIS A 109 -6.30 8.21 13.60
N ASN A 110 -6.61 7.12 12.90
CA ASN A 110 -7.82 6.34 13.13
C ASN A 110 -7.84 5.68 14.52
N ILE A 111 -6.68 5.21 15.01
CA ILE A 111 -6.55 4.71 16.39
C ILE A 111 -6.82 5.84 17.39
N PHE A 112 -6.26 7.02 17.17
CA PHE A 112 -6.48 8.17 18.05
C PHE A 112 -7.96 8.56 18.13
N LEU A 113 -8.66 8.58 17.00
CA LEU A 113 -10.11 8.83 16.93
C LEU A 113 -10.96 7.77 17.65
N LEU A 114 -10.46 6.54 17.81
CA LEU A 114 -11.18 5.49 18.53
C LEU A 114 -10.99 5.57 20.06
N VAL A 115 -9.97 6.28 20.52
CA VAL A 115 -9.62 6.39 21.95
C VAL A 115 -10.25 7.62 22.61
N ILE A 116 -10.58 8.65 21.83
CA ILE A 116 -11.17 9.92 22.29
C ILE A 116 -12.67 9.94 22.02
#